data_AF-A0A940KKF2-F1
#
_entry.id   AF-A0A940KKF2-F1
#
_cell.length_a   1.000
_cell.length_b   1.000
_cell.length_c   1.000
_cell.angle_alpha   90.00
_cell.angle_beta   90.00
_cell.angle_gamma   90.00
#
_symmetry.space_group_name_H-M   'P 1'
#
loop_
_entity.id
_entity.type
_entity.pdbx_description
1 polymer ?
#
loop_
_entity_poly.entity_id
_entity_poly.type
_entity_poly.pdbx_seq_one_letter_code
_entity_poly.pdbx_strand_id
1 'polypeptide(L)'
;MLKKLLALLPIIAGPAVFAQDTLSSANGKLQLAPVRNPWLGTQNAAGLSVLPLSSMGQTWLKGAIEEGDLKRPQQPTQSRNIQFLSERYQSLKNASFYGKFSFQQKWDDGIKWSDVLDPYRRSPYVVADSIGGDWKKQLYDLELKASTPVNQQRSLMLGAG
;
A
#
# COMPACT_ATOMS: atom_id res chain seq x y z
N MET A 1 29.86 -20.64 36.90
CA MET A 1 29.18 -19.53 36.18
C MET A 1 28.61 -20.09 34.88
N LEU A 2 27.34 -20.49 34.92
CA LEU A 2 26.67 -21.25 33.86
C LEU A 2 25.85 -20.29 32.99
N LYS A 3 26.36 -19.88 31.82
CA LYS A 3 25.60 -19.08 30.85
C LYS A 3 24.84 -20.03 29.92
N LYS A 4 23.52 -20.06 30.08
CA LYS A 4 22.58 -20.82 29.27
C LYS A 4 22.65 -20.34 27.81
N LEU A 5 22.90 -21.27 26.90
CA LEU A 5 22.58 -21.14 25.47
C LEU A 5 21.05 -21.02 25.35
N LEU A 6 20.56 -19.94 24.74
CA LEU A 6 19.19 -19.86 24.25
C LEU A 6 19.26 -19.72 22.72
N ALA A 7 19.15 -20.85 22.04
CA ALA A 7 18.78 -20.89 20.63
C ALA A 7 17.27 -20.78 20.55
N LEU A 8 16.75 -19.88 19.72
CA LEU A 8 15.37 -19.92 19.27
C LEU A 8 15.35 -19.70 17.76
N LEU A 9 15.23 -20.83 17.05
CA LEU A 9 14.96 -20.93 15.62
C LEU A 9 13.70 -20.14 15.24
N PRO A 10 13.66 -19.44 14.09
CA PRO A 10 12.40 -19.01 13.53
C PRO A 10 11.67 -20.22 12.95
N ILE A 11 10.52 -20.51 13.55
CA ILE A 11 9.52 -21.47 13.07
C ILE A 11 9.03 -20.97 11.70
N ILE A 12 9.22 -21.80 10.68
CA ILE A 12 8.67 -21.65 9.33
C ILE A 12 7.17 -21.94 9.40
N ALA A 13 6.39 -20.91 9.73
CA ALA A 13 4.96 -20.82 9.51
C ALA A 13 4.65 -19.32 9.56
N GLY A 14 4.72 -18.65 8.41
CA GLY A 14 4.66 -17.19 8.35
C GLY A 14 3.38 -16.66 9.01
N PRO A 15 3.45 -16.00 10.18
CA PRO A 15 2.32 -15.21 10.61
C PRO A 15 2.27 -14.00 9.70
N ALA A 16 1.12 -13.75 9.08
CA ALA A 16 0.79 -12.39 8.70
C ALA A 16 0.77 -11.59 10.01
N VAL A 17 1.84 -10.86 10.29
CA VAL A 17 1.87 -9.92 11.42
C VAL A 17 1.01 -8.74 10.99
N PHE A 18 -0.30 -8.88 11.21
CA PHE A 18 -1.18 -7.73 11.22
C PHE A 18 -0.80 -6.92 12.45
N ALA A 19 -0.27 -5.71 12.24
CA ALA A 19 -0.23 -4.73 13.31
C ALA A 19 -1.65 -4.62 13.87
N GLN A 20 -1.78 -4.76 15.19
CA GLN A 20 -3.03 -4.89 15.90
C GLN A 20 -4.00 -3.76 15.52
N ASP A 21 -5.06 -4.13 14.81
CA ASP A 21 -6.18 -3.25 14.53
C ASP A 21 -6.91 -3.00 15.85
N THR A 22 -6.70 -1.82 16.45
CA THR A 22 -7.43 -1.45 17.66
C THR A 22 -8.91 -1.16 17.34
N LEU A 23 -9.31 -1.11 16.07
CA LEU A 23 -10.67 -0.77 15.68
C LEU A 23 -11.04 -1.45 14.34
N SER A 24 -11.60 -2.66 14.40
CA SER A 24 -12.35 -3.22 13.26
C SER A 24 -13.48 -2.27 12.79
N SER A 25 -13.90 -1.32 13.65
CA SER A 25 -14.78 -0.20 13.32
C SER A 25 -14.12 0.94 12.51
N ALA A 26 -12.80 1.13 12.59
CA ALA A 26 -12.06 2.20 11.90
C ALA A 26 -11.87 1.92 10.41
N ASN A 27 -11.70 0.66 10.00
CA ASN A 27 -11.62 0.31 8.58
C ASN A 27 -12.90 0.69 7.82
N GLY A 28 -14.07 0.48 8.43
CA GLY A 28 -15.35 0.94 7.87
C GLY A 28 -15.45 2.48 7.80
N LYS A 29 -14.95 3.19 8.82
CA LYS A 29 -14.94 4.67 8.83
C LYS A 29 -14.04 5.26 7.74
N LEU A 30 -12.87 4.65 7.51
CA LEU A 30 -11.94 5.10 6.47
C LEU A 30 -12.47 4.79 5.07
N GLN A 31 -13.08 3.61 4.85
CA GLN A 31 -13.74 3.30 3.58
C GLN A 31 -14.88 4.26 3.26
N LEU A 32 -15.56 4.81 4.27
CA LEU A 32 -16.60 5.83 4.12
C LEU A 32 -16.05 7.26 4.03
N ALA A 33 -14.75 7.49 4.25
CA ALA A 33 -14.16 8.83 4.24
C ALA A 33 -14.33 9.54 2.89
N PRO A 34 -14.10 8.90 1.72
CA PRO A 34 -14.34 9.53 0.41
C PRO A 34 -15.81 9.89 0.16
N VAL A 35 -16.74 9.14 0.76
CA VAL A 35 -18.19 9.42 0.66
C VAL A 35 -18.57 10.64 1.49
N ARG A 36 -17.97 10.78 2.69
CA ARG A 36 -18.22 11.90 3.60
C ARG A 36 -17.50 13.18 3.20
N ASN A 37 -16.33 13.06 2.58
CA ASN A 37 -15.57 14.16 2.04
C ASN A 37 -15.12 13.83 0.61
N PRO A 38 -15.95 14.16 -0.41
CA PRO A 38 -15.66 13.87 -1.81
C PRO A 38 -14.35 14.49 -2.31
N TRP A 39 -13.88 15.56 -1.68
CA TRP A 39 -12.63 16.24 -2.05
C TRP A 39 -11.41 15.34 -1.89
N LEU A 40 -11.47 14.31 -1.03
CA LEU A 40 -10.42 13.29 -0.89
C LEU A 40 -10.08 12.61 -2.21
N GLY A 41 -11.07 12.37 -3.08
CA GLY A 41 -10.88 11.73 -4.38
C GLY A 41 -10.46 12.68 -5.50
N THR A 42 -10.30 13.99 -5.21
CA THR A 42 -9.99 15.02 -6.21
C THR A 42 -8.60 15.60 -6.01
N GLN A 43 -8.10 16.35 -7.00
CA GLN A 43 -6.87 17.14 -6.86
C GLN A 43 -7.07 18.44 -6.06
N ASN A 44 -8.31 18.80 -5.69
CA ASN A 44 -8.57 20.01 -4.93
C ASN A 44 -8.35 19.80 -3.43
N ALA A 45 -7.12 20.00 -2.98
CA ALA A 45 -6.76 19.90 -1.57
C ALA A 45 -7.52 20.90 -0.67
N ALA A 46 -7.84 22.10 -1.14
CA ALA A 46 -8.53 23.13 -0.34
C ALA A 46 -9.94 22.70 0.12
N GLY A 47 -10.57 21.78 -0.61
CA GLY A 47 -11.87 21.22 -0.25
C GLY A 47 -11.83 20.35 1.01
N LEU A 48 -10.65 19.87 1.42
CA LEU A 48 -10.49 18.95 2.54
C LEU A 48 -10.99 19.57 3.87
N SER A 49 -10.76 20.87 4.09
CA SER A 49 -11.20 21.58 5.31
C SER A 49 -12.68 22.03 5.28
N VAL A 50 -13.38 21.91 4.15
CA VAL A 50 -14.81 22.25 4.03
C VAL A 50 -15.66 21.26 4.83
N LEU A 51 -15.35 19.97 4.69
CA LEU A 51 -16.03 18.87 5.39
C LEU A 51 -15.01 18.12 6.26
N PRO A 52 -14.63 18.68 7.43
CA PRO A 52 -13.58 18.07 8.24
C PRO A 52 -14.04 16.70 8.75
N LEU A 53 -13.20 15.69 8.55
CA LEU A 53 -13.39 14.37 9.14
C LEU A 53 -12.68 14.29 10.49
N SER A 54 -13.11 13.36 11.34
CA SER A 54 -12.33 13.01 12.53
C SER A 54 -11.04 12.31 12.11
N SER A 55 -9.96 12.49 12.88
CA SER A 55 -8.70 11.82 12.58
C SER A 55 -8.87 10.30 12.58
N MET A 56 -8.47 9.66 11.49
CA MET A 56 -8.60 8.22 11.27
C MET A 56 -7.49 7.77 10.32
N GLY A 57 -7.08 6.52 10.43
CA GLY A 57 -6.11 5.97 9.50
C GLY A 57 -5.95 4.47 9.71
N GLN A 58 -5.33 3.85 8.73
CA GLN A 58 -4.96 2.44 8.72
C GLN A 58 -3.49 2.31 8.37
N THR A 59 -2.82 1.32 8.92
CA THR A 59 -1.47 0.95 8.49
C THR A 59 -1.35 -0.55 8.57
N TRP A 60 -0.84 -1.15 7.50
CA TRP A 60 -0.66 -2.58 7.43
C TRP A 60 0.60 -2.94 6.65
N LEU A 61 1.14 -4.10 7.01
CA LEU A 61 2.25 -4.75 6.34
C LEU A 61 1.78 -6.15 5.95
N LYS A 62 2.02 -6.53 4.70
CA LYS A 62 1.64 -7.84 4.16
C LYS A 62 2.86 -8.48 3.51
N GLY A 63 3.15 -9.71 3.91
CA GLY A 63 4.09 -10.58 3.23
C GLY A 63 3.33 -11.68 2.49
N ALA A 64 3.80 -12.07 1.30
CA ALA A 64 3.29 -13.24 0.59
C ALA A 64 4.44 -13.97 -0.09
N ILE A 65 4.35 -15.30 -0.08
CA ILE A 65 5.24 -16.21 -0.81
C ILE A 65 4.33 -17.11 -1.65
N GLU A 66 4.63 -17.22 -2.94
CA GLU A 66 3.89 -18.03 -3.88
C GLU A 66 4.85 -19.00 -4.58
N GLU A 67 4.54 -20.30 -4.46
CA GLU A 67 5.32 -21.43 -4.93
C GLU A 67 4.38 -22.51 -5.48
N GLY A 68 4.91 -23.43 -6.31
CA GLY A 68 4.16 -24.58 -6.84
C GLY A 68 4.12 -24.64 -8.37
N ASP A 69 3.93 -25.84 -8.90
CA ASP A 69 4.19 -26.14 -10.32
C ASP A 69 3.01 -25.84 -11.26
N LEU A 70 1.81 -25.60 -10.73
CA LEU A 70 0.63 -25.24 -11.53
C LEU A 70 0.71 -23.77 -11.95
N LYS A 71 1.50 -23.49 -12.98
CA LYS A 71 1.72 -22.14 -13.51
C LYS A 71 2.12 -22.18 -14.99
N ARG A 72 1.99 -21.04 -15.65
CA ARG A 72 2.39 -20.86 -17.05
C ARG A 72 3.92 -20.73 -17.17
N PRO A 73 4.52 -21.04 -18.34
CA PRO A 73 5.97 -21.04 -18.52
C PRO A 73 6.67 -19.69 -18.26
N GLN A 74 5.97 -18.57 -18.47
CA GLN A 74 6.50 -17.22 -18.23
C GLN A 74 6.18 -16.68 -16.83
N GLN A 75 5.54 -17.47 -15.97
CA GLN A 75 5.38 -17.11 -14.57
C GLN A 75 6.64 -17.51 -13.78
N PRO A 76 6.99 -16.76 -12.73
CA PRO A 76 8.12 -17.08 -11.89
C PRO A 76 7.95 -18.43 -11.18
N THR A 77 9.08 -19.08 -10.94
CA THR A 77 9.13 -20.33 -10.17
C THR A 77 8.85 -20.07 -8.70
N GLN A 78 9.29 -18.93 -8.18
CA GLN A 78 8.98 -18.45 -6.84
C GLN A 78 8.73 -16.94 -6.89
N SER A 79 7.68 -16.50 -6.21
CA SER A 79 7.38 -15.07 -6.06
C SER A 79 7.33 -14.73 -4.57
N ARG A 80 8.13 -13.76 -4.15
CA ARG A 80 8.09 -13.17 -2.80
C ARG A 80 7.63 -11.73 -2.90
N ASN A 81 6.76 -11.31 -2.00
CA ASN A 81 6.17 -9.99 -2.01
C ASN A 81 6.08 -9.43 -0.59
N ILE A 82 6.50 -8.18 -0.42
CA ILE A 82 6.28 -7.40 0.79
C ILE A 82 5.57 -6.10 0.38
N GLN A 83 4.44 -5.83 1.00
CA GLN A 83 3.62 -4.65 0.79
C GLN A 83 3.44 -3.91 2.11
N PHE A 84 3.69 -2.61 2.09
CA PHE A 84 3.41 -1.70 3.18
C PHE A 84 2.43 -0.64 2.69
N LEU A 85 1.39 -0.36 3.48
CA LEU A 85 0.49 0.75 3.21
C LEU A 85 0.19 1.48 4.50
N SER A 86 0.22 2.80 4.45
CA SER A 86 -0.24 3.68 5.50
C SER A 86 -1.10 4.76 4.90
N GLU A 87 -2.31 4.91 5.41
CA GLU A 87 -3.26 5.93 4.98
C GLU A 87 -3.86 6.59 6.20
N ARG A 88 -3.89 7.93 6.21
CA ARG A 88 -4.38 8.68 7.36
C ARG A 88 -5.00 10.00 6.95
N TYR A 89 -6.19 10.25 7.47
CA TYR A 89 -6.77 11.57 7.61
C TYR A 89 -6.46 12.11 9.01
N GLN A 90 -5.93 13.32 9.09
CA GLN A 90 -5.60 13.96 10.35
C GLN A 90 -6.18 15.38 10.38
N SER A 91 -7.09 15.63 11.32
CA SER A 91 -7.58 16.96 11.64
C SER A 91 -6.73 17.58 12.75
N LEU A 92 -6.27 18.82 12.57
CA LEU A 92 -5.56 19.61 13.58
C LEU A 92 -6.22 20.98 13.72
N LYS A 93 -7.15 21.11 14.67
CA LYS A 93 -7.90 22.35 14.95
C LYS A 93 -8.55 22.92 13.67
N ASN A 94 -7.83 23.79 12.98
CA ASN A 94 -8.27 24.45 11.75
C ASN A 94 -7.74 23.75 10.49
N ALA A 95 -6.59 23.07 10.57
CA ALA A 95 -6.01 22.40 9.42
C ALA A 95 -6.53 20.96 9.27
N SER A 96 -6.55 20.48 8.04
CA SER A 96 -6.85 19.09 7.69
C SER A 96 -5.76 18.56 6.78
N PHE A 97 -5.34 17.33 7.05
CA PHE A 97 -4.30 16.63 6.32
C PHE A 97 -4.80 15.28 5.89
N TYR A 98 -4.42 14.86 4.70
CA TYR A 98 -4.61 13.52 4.20
C TYR A 98 -3.28 13.04 3.64
N GLY A 99 -2.86 11.84 4.01
CA GLY A 99 -1.65 11.22 3.50
C GLY A 99 -1.89 9.76 3.22
N LYS A 100 -1.42 9.28 2.07
CA LYS A 100 -1.43 7.88 1.70
C LYS A 100 -0.07 7.52 1.12
N PHE A 101 0.54 6.49 1.69
CA PHE A 101 1.79 5.95 1.22
C PHE A 101 1.62 4.45 0.99
N SER A 102 2.02 3.97 -0.18
CA SER A 102 2.09 2.54 -0.47
C SER A 102 3.46 2.20 -1.04
N PHE A 103 3.98 1.06 -0.58
CA PHE A 103 5.24 0.51 -1.03
C PHE A 103 5.08 -0.98 -1.27
N GLN A 104 5.59 -1.47 -2.40
CA GLN A 104 5.62 -2.88 -2.72
C GLN A 104 7.00 -3.26 -3.25
N GLN A 105 7.59 -4.27 -2.61
CA GLN A 105 8.79 -4.94 -3.06
C GLN A 105 8.43 -6.37 -3.48
N LYS A 106 8.71 -6.70 -4.74
CA LYS A 106 8.46 -8.03 -5.29
C LYS A 106 9.73 -8.63 -5.87
N TRP A 107 9.97 -9.89 -5.58
CA TRP A 107 11.04 -10.72 -6.14
C TRP A 107 10.39 -11.86 -6.89
N ASP A 108 10.64 -11.93 -8.18
CA ASP A 108 10.13 -12.97 -9.07
C ASP A 108 11.33 -13.74 -9.63
N ASP A 109 11.55 -14.94 -9.14
CA ASP A 109 12.72 -15.75 -9.48
C ASP A 109 12.36 -16.81 -10.52
N GLY A 110 13.31 -17.08 -11.43
CA GLY A 110 13.16 -18.11 -12.46
C GLY A 110 12.06 -17.83 -13.48
N ILE A 111 11.88 -16.57 -13.88
CA ILE A 111 11.04 -16.23 -15.05
C ILE A 111 11.73 -16.77 -16.30
N LYS A 112 10.97 -17.42 -17.17
CA LYS A 112 11.48 -17.95 -18.43
C LYS A 112 10.74 -17.34 -19.61
N TRP A 113 11.44 -17.23 -20.73
CA TRP A 113 10.87 -16.87 -22.02
C TRP A 113 10.15 -15.52 -22.07
N SER A 114 10.59 -14.54 -21.27
CA SER A 114 9.92 -13.25 -21.13
C SER A 114 10.87 -12.19 -20.60
N ASP A 115 11.21 -11.22 -21.45
CA ASP A 115 11.88 -9.96 -21.06
C ASP A 115 10.87 -8.81 -20.79
N VAL A 116 9.59 -9.16 -20.68
CA VAL A 116 8.51 -8.19 -20.54
C VAL A 116 7.90 -8.21 -19.15
N LEU A 117 7.61 -7.03 -18.59
CA LEU A 117 7.08 -6.90 -17.23
C LEU A 117 5.75 -7.62 -17.01
N ASP A 118 4.89 -7.57 -18.03
CA ASP A 118 3.67 -8.35 -18.12
C ASP A 118 3.69 -9.11 -19.46
N PRO A 119 3.90 -10.44 -19.45
CA PRO A 119 3.81 -11.26 -20.67
C PRO A 119 2.36 -11.56 -21.10
N TYR A 120 1.37 -11.31 -20.22
CA TYR A 120 -0.04 -11.63 -20.46
C TYR A 120 -0.90 -10.36 -20.56
N ARG A 121 -0.44 -9.41 -21.38
CA ARG A 121 -1.03 -8.06 -21.57
C ARG A 121 -2.41 -8.04 -22.23
N ARG A 122 -3.18 -9.13 -22.12
CA ARG A 122 -4.46 -9.36 -22.78
C ARG A 122 -4.39 -9.29 -24.31
N SER A 123 -3.19 -9.49 -24.87
CA SER A 123 -3.01 -9.76 -26.29
C SER A 123 -3.37 -11.21 -26.59
N PRO A 124 -3.93 -11.51 -27.78
CA PRO A 124 -4.16 -12.88 -28.23
C PRO A 124 -2.84 -13.63 -28.51
N TYR A 125 -1.74 -12.91 -28.64
CA TYR A 125 -0.40 -13.46 -28.86
C TYR A 125 0.47 -13.31 -27.62
N VAL A 126 1.23 -14.37 -27.32
CA VAL A 126 2.25 -14.39 -26.28
C VAL A 126 3.61 -14.42 -26.97
N VAL A 127 4.44 -13.40 -26.72
CA VAL A 127 5.79 -13.32 -27.26
C VAL A 127 6.72 -14.08 -26.32
N ALA A 128 7.46 -15.05 -26.87
CA ALA A 128 8.53 -15.73 -26.17
C ALA A 128 9.86 -15.08 -26.55
N ASP A 129 10.63 -14.70 -25.53
CA ASP A 129 12.02 -14.25 -25.68
C ASP A 129 12.98 -15.39 -25.28
N SER A 130 14.23 -15.39 -25.73
CA SER A 130 15.25 -16.29 -25.18
C SER A 130 15.74 -15.85 -23.79
N ILE A 131 15.45 -14.60 -23.40
CA ILE A 131 15.88 -14.02 -22.13
C ILE A 131 14.83 -14.30 -21.04
N GLY A 132 15.31 -14.85 -19.93
CA GLY A 132 14.58 -14.99 -18.66
C GLY A 132 15.48 -14.52 -17.52
N GLY A 133 15.01 -14.66 -16.27
CA GLY A 133 15.84 -14.36 -15.11
C GLY A 133 15.08 -14.03 -13.83
N ASP A 134 15.82 -13.46 -12.88
CA ASP A 134 15.32 -13.05 -11.57
C ASP A 134 15.06 -11.55 -11.55
N TRP A 135 13.83 -11.18 -11.22
CA TRP A 135 13.34 -9.81 -11.31
C TRP A 135 13.11 -9.24 -9.92
N LYS A 136 13.59 -8.01 -9.71
CA LYS A 136 13.35 -7.23 -8.49
C LYS A 136 12.53 -6.00 -8.86
N LYS A 137 11.28 -5.96 -8.40
CA LYS A 137 10.32 -4.90 -8.73
C LYS A 137 10.03 -4.08 -7.49
N GLN A 138 10.06 -2.76 -7.65
CA GLN A 138 9.76 -1.79 -6.61
C GLN A 138 8.68 -0.85 -7.11
N LEU A 139 7.59 -0.76 -6.35
CA LEU A 139 6.51 0.19 -6.61
C LEU A 139 6.34 1.06 -5.36
N TYR A 140 6.29 2.37 -5.56
CA TYR A 140 6.03 3.34 -4.51
C TYR A 140 4.99 4.33 -5.00
N ASP A 141 4.10 4.73 -4.10
CA ASP A 141 3.10 5.75 -4.35
C ASP A 141 2.92 6.60 -3.09
N LEU A 142 2.91 7.91 -3.26
CA LEU A 142 2.78 8.88 -2.18
C LEU A 142 1.80 9.97 -2.61
N GLU A 143 0.77 10.13 -1.81
CA GLU A 143 -0.23 11.19 -1.94
C GLU A 143 -0.27 11.98 -0.62
N LEU A 144 -0.21 13.30 -0.71
CA LEU A 144 -0.28 14.20 0.44
C LEU A 144 -1.19 15.36 0.08
N LYS A 145 -2.16 15.66 0.94
CA LYS A 145 -3.03 16.85 0.83
C LYS A 145 -3.06 17.55 2.17
N ALA A 146 -2.96 18.86 2.14
CA ALA A 146 -3.08 19.72 3.29
C ALA A 146 -4.06 20.85 2.96
N SER A 147 -4.85 21.25 3.96
CA SER A 147 -5.83 22.30 3.82
C SER A 147 -5.99 23.06 5.12
N THR A 148 -6.26 24.36 5.02
CA THR A 148 -6.57 25.22 6.16
C THR A 148 -7.55 26.32 5.74
N PRO A 149 -8.51 26.69 6.60
CA PRO A 149 -9.29 27.89 6.43
C PRO A 149 -8.41 29.12 6.66
N VAL A 150 -8.63 30.14 5.85
CA VAL A 150 -7.98 31.47 6.00
C VAL A 150 -8.68 32.29 7.07
N ASN A 151 -9.99 32.10 7.22
CA ASN A 151 -10.82 32.85 8.17
C ASN A 151 -11.60 31.88 9.07
N GLN A 152 -11.93 32.31 10.29
CA GLN A 152 -12.72 31.55 11.28
C GLN A 152 -14.11 31.18 10.76
N GLN A 153 -14.68 32.03 9.89
CA GLN A 153 -15.97 31.78 9.22
C GLN A 153 -15.88 30.75 8.09
N ARG A 154 -14.68 30.22 7.78
CA ARG A 154 -14.44 29.19 6.75
C ARG A 154 -14.94 29.57 5.35
N SER A 155 -15.07 30.87 5.06
CA SER A 155 -15.48 31.39 3.76
C SER A 155 -14.40 31.23 2.68
N LEU A 156 -13.14 31.08 3.08
CA LEU A 156 -11.99 30.89 2.20
C LEU A 156 -11.09 29.77 2.74
N MET A 157 -10.71 28.86 1.85
CA MET A 157 -9.82 27.73 2.13
C MET A 157 -8.58 27.82 1.25
N LEU A 158 -7.43 27.46 1.82
CA LEU A 158 -6.21 27.19 1.08
C LEU A 158 -5.88 25.72 1.23
N GLY A 159 -5.40 25.11 0.14
CA GLY A 159 -4.88 23.75 0.22
C GLY A 159 -3.79 23.51 -0.81
N ALA A 160 -2.95 22.54 -0.51
CA ALA A 160 -1.85 22.08 -1.33
C ALA A 160 -1.81 20.55 -1.30
N GLY A 161 -1.49 19.92 -2.43
CA GLY A 161 -1.34 18.48 -2.54
C GLY A 161 -1.03 18.02 -3.95
#